data_AF-A0A3B5R2U2-F1
#
_entry.id   AF-A0A3B5R2U2-F1
#
_cell.length_a   1.000
_cell.length_b   1.000
_cell.length_c   1.000
_cell.angle_alpha   90.00
_cell.angle_beta   90.00
_cell.angle_gamma   90.00
#
_symmetry.space_group_name_H-M   'P 1'
#
loop_
_entity.id
_entity.type
_entity.pdbx_description
1 polymer ?
#
loop_
_entity_poly.entity_id
_entity_poly.type
_entity_poly.pdbx_seq_one_letter_code
_entity_poly.pdbx_strand_id
1 'polypeptide(L)'
;MTARKDKLVFQRQFKQYHKHCCVPRCTASSKYNSRLSFHGFPSDPDLKRRWLVNIRRDNVKLTSHSKVCSLHFPSDQFHQPKTPGGRRMVKTGAVPVLFQWNNFCVQPGRASVWERMKNDYCSVPEPAGLDMDIRAQLPEDFKEFPDIQVIVDCTELKCQTPASPLLQSEMFSKYKSHCTMKGLIGMAPHGAVTFVSSLYEGSISDKELFMRSGLANLLTEDMAIMVDKGFLISECVKCKVYSPPFLSKKRLMPAQNVLQTQKIARLRVHVEQVIRRVKENKLFDSVIPLSIVGTIN
;
A
#
# COMPACT_ATOMS: atom_id res chain seq x y z
N MET A 1 -61.63 6.55 -33.31
CA MET A 1 -60.23 6.25 -32.97
C MET A 1 -59.84 7.05 -31.73
N THR A 2 -59.84 6.44 -30.55
CA THR A 2 -59.53 7.10 -29.28
C THR A 2 -58.04 6.97 -28.95
N ALA A 3 -57.32 8.08 -28.95
CA ALA A 3 -55.90 8.14 -28.62
C ALA A 3 -55.66 7.78 -27.14
N ARG A 4 -54.88 6.73 -26.90
CA ARG A 4 -54.34 6.39 -25.57
C ARG A 4 -53.42 7.52 -25.11
N LYS A 5 -53.75 8.16 -23.99
CA LYS A 5 -52.81 9.04 -23.28
C LYS A 5 -51.81 8.18 -22.53
N ASP A 6 -50.59 8.11 -23.01
CA ASP A 6 -49.48 7.44 -22.32
C ASP A 6 -49.18 8.16 -21.01
N LYS A 7 -49.48 7.48 -19.88
CA LYS A 7 -49.06 7.93 -18.55
C LYS A 7 -47.56 7.71 -18.41
N LEU A 8 -46.78 8.78 -18.51
CA LEU A 8 -45.38 8.79 -18.10
C LEU A 8 -45.29 8.54 -16.58
N VAL A 9 -44.90 7.34 -16.20
CA VAL A 9 -44.55 6.99 -14.81
C VAL A 9 -43.07 7.31 -14.60
N PHE A 10 -42.78 8.38 -13.87
CA PHE A 10 -41.41 8.67 -13.45
C PHE A 10 -40.87 7.53 -12.57
N GLN A 11 -39.76 6.92 -12.98
CA GLN A 11 -39.06 5.93 -12.16
C GLN A 11 -38.62 6.57 -10.84
N ARG A 12 -39.10 6.03 -9.72
CA ARG A 12 -38.60 6.38 -8.38
C ARG A 12 -37.11 6.04 -8.31
N GLN A 13 -36.25 7.06 -8.31
CA GLN A 13 -34.85 6.89 -7.94
C GLN A 13 -34.78 6.49 -6.46
N PHE A 14 -34.50 5.23 -6.18
CA PHE A 14 -34.16 4.80 -4.83
C PHE A 14 -32.80 5.42 -4.45
N LYS A 15 -32.80 6.40 -3.53
CA LYS A 15 -31.56 6.91 -2.95
C LYS A 15 -30.84 5.77 -2.24
N GLN A 16 -29.73 5.31 -2.81
CA GLN A 16 -28.93 4.25 -2.23
C GLN A 16 -28.03 4.84 -1.13
N TYR A 17 -28.36 4.57 0.13
CA TYR A 17 -27.55 5.01 1.27
C TYR A 17 -26.42 4.00 1.55
N HIS A 18 -25.18 4.47 1.60
CA HIS A 18 -24.02 3.64 1.93
C HIS A 18 -23.67 3.75 3.42
N LYS A 19 -23.25 2.62 4.01
CA LYS A 19 -22.84 2.53 5.41
C LYS A 19 -21.32 2.65 5.49
N HIS A 20 -20.83 3.44 6.46
CA HIS A 20 -19.41 3.61 6.74
C HIS A 20 -19.08 3.07 8.13
N CYS A 21 -17.89 2.48 8.27
CA CYS A 21 -17.40 2.01 9.57
C CYS A 21 -17.04 3.21 10.46
N CYS A 22 -17.43 3.17 11.73
CA CYS A 22 -17.11 4.21 12.71
C CYS A 22 -15.81 3.94 13.48
N VAL A 23 -15.12 2.82 13.23
CA VAL A 23 -13.85 2.52 13.91
C VAL A 23 -12.76 3.48 13.39
N PRO A 24 -11.98 4.13 14.27
CA PRO A 24 -10.87 4.99 13.86
C PRO A 24 -9.94 4.27 12.86
N ARG A 25 -9.52 4.99 11.82
CA ARG A 25 -8.63 4.49 10.75
C ARG A 25 -9.19 3.33 9.90
N CYS A 26 -10.46 2.95 10.09
CA CYS A 26 -11.12 1.97 9.23
C CYS A 26 -11.81 2.68 8.05
N THR A 27 -11.38 2.39 6.83
CA THR A 27 -11.93 2.97 5.58
C THR A 27 -13.08 2.14 4.98
N ALA A 28 -13.52 1.09 5.67
CA ALA A 28 -14.55 0.17 5.17
C ALA A 28 -15.89 0.87 4.92
N SER A 29 -16.39 0.74 3.69
CA SER A 29 -17.69 1.25 3.25
C SER A 29 -18.48 0.20 2.48
N SER A 30 -19.80 0.16 2.71
CA SER A 30 -20.71 -0.74 1.99
C SER A 30 -20.86 -0.37 0.52
N LYS A 31 -20.39 0.81 0.10
CA LYS A 31 -20.35 1.23 -1.32
C LYS A 31 -19.34 0.40 -2.12
N TYR A 32 -18.16 0.19 -1.54
CA TYR A 32 -17.02 -0.45 -2.20
C TYR A 32 -16.84 -1.90 -1.76
N ASN A 33 -17.48 -2.31 -0.66
CA ASN A 33 -17.32 -3.64 -0.07
C ASN A 33 -18.67 -4.32 0.17
N SER A 34 -19.19 -5.00 -0.87
CA SER A 34 -20.45 -5.77 -0.78
C SER A 34 -20.32 -7.00 0.13
N ARG A 35 -19.10 -7.50 0.34
CA ARG A 35 -18.80 -8.65 1.19
C ARG A 35 -18.79 -8.34 2.67
N LEU A 36 -18.77 -7.07 3.09
CA LEU A 36 -18.72 -6.68 4.50
C LEU A 36 -20.12 -6.45 5.06
N SER A 37 -20.37 -6.98 6.26
CA SER A 37 -21.58 -6.64 7.02
C SER A 37 -21.29 -5.51 7.99
N PHE A 38 -22.28 -4.62 8.15
CA PHE A 38 -22.19 -3.45 9.03
C PHE A 38 -23.21 -3.60 10.16
N HIS A 39 -22.73 -3.51 11.39
CA HIS A 39 -23.45 -3.83 12.63
C HIS A 39 -23.66 -2.55 13.44
N GLY A 40 -24.89 -2.35 13.93
CA GLY A 40 -25.18 -1.25 14.86
C GLY A 40 -24.70 -1.58 16.26
N PHE A 41 -24.58 -0.56 17.09
CA PHE A 41 -24.31 -0.76 18.51
C PHE A 41 -25.47 -1.52 19.17
N PRO A 42 -25.18 -2.40 20.13
CA PRO A 42 -26.19 -3.14 20.86
C PRO A 42 -27.04 -2.21 21.74
N SER A 43 -28.28 -2.61 22.01
CA SER A 43 -29.18 -1.92 22.93
C SER A 43 -28.76 -2.10 24.39
N ASP A 44 -28.09 -3.21 24.71
CA ASP A 44 -27.55 -3.47 26.04
C ASP A 44 -26.46 -2.43 26.41
N PRO A 45 -26.67 -1.62 27.46
CA PRO A 45 -25.73 -0.57 27.84
C PRO A 45 -24.34 -1.09 28.18
N ASP A 46 -24.23 -2.30 28.75
CA ASP A 46 -22.94 -2.85 29.17
C ASP A 46 -22.12 -3.38 28.00
N LEU A 47 -22.75 -4.08 27.06
CA LEU A 47 -22.09 -4.44 25.80
C LEU A 47 -21.75 -3.21 24.95
N LYS A 48 -22.61 -2.19 24.94
CA LYS A 48 -22.34 -0.92 24.24
C LYS A 48 -21.12 -0.20 24.80
N ARG A 49 -20.96 -0.16 26.14
CA ARG A 49 -19.78 0.41 26.80
C ARG A 49 -18.52 -0.37 26.44
N ARG A 50 -18.57 -1.70 26.45
CA ARG A 50 -17.44 -2.55 26.03
C ARG A 50 -17.01 -2.28 24.59
N TRP A 51 -17.95 -2.09 23.67
CA TRP A 51 -17.64 -1.70 22.29
C TRP A 51 -16.94 -0.35 22.21
N LEU A 52 -17.40 0.65 22.96
CA LEU A 52 -16.80 1.99 22.98
C LEU A 52 -15.36 1.97 23.51
N VAL A 53 -15.14 1.29 24.63
CA VAL A 53 -13.80 1.10 25.23
C VAL A 53 -12.87 0.43 24.22
N ASN A 54 -13.33 -0.66 23.61
CA ASN A 54 -12.53 -1.42 22.65
C ASN A 54 -12.18 -0.60 21.40
N ILE A 55 -13.09 0.23 20.91
CA ILE A 55 -12.90 1.12 19.74
C ILE A 55 -12.00 2.33 20.06
N ARG A 56 -11.69 2.57 21.34
CA ARG A 56 -10.89 3.70 21.83
C ARG A 56 -11.42 5.05 21.35
N ARG A 57 -12.73 5.26 21.47
CA ARG A 57 -13.36 6.55 21.20
C ARG A 57 -13.98 7.11 22.48
N ASP A 58 -13.33 8.13 23.02
CA ASP A 58 -13.89 8.93 24.10
C ASP A 58 -14.85 9.99 23.52
N ASN A 59 -16.05 10.09 24.08
CA ASN A 59 -16.98 11.22 23.89
C ASN A 59 -17.53 11.50 22.48
N VAL A 60 -17.76 10.48 21.64
CA VAL A 60 -18.51 10.67 20.38
C VAL A 60 -20.01 10.46 20.59
N LYS A 61 -20.85 11.42 20.15
CA LYS A 61 -22.31 11.25 20.06
C LYS A 61 -22.63 10.14 19.05
N LEU A 62 -22.80 8.90 19.53
CA LEU A 62 -23.23 7.78 18.70
C LEU A 62 -24.65 8.05 18.15
N THR A 63 -24.80 7.97 16.83
CA THR A 63 -26.10 8.03 16.17
C THR A 63 -26.55 6.64 15.75
N SER A 64 -27.82 6.49 15.35
CA SER A 64 -28.35 5.25 14.76
C SER A 64 -27.58 4.80 13.50
N HIS A 65 -26.86 5.72 12.86
CA HIS A 65 -26.03 5.50 11.67
C HIS A 65 -24.60 5.05 11.99
N SER A 66 -24.16 5.11 13.24
CA SER A 66 -22.84 4.60 13.65
C SER A 66 -22.82 3.08 13.54
N LYS A 67 -22.04 2.55 12.58
CA LYS A 67 -21.91 1.12 12.33
C LYS A 67 -20.45 0.66 12.46
N VAL A 68 -20.24 -0.54 12.98
CA VAL A 68 -18.95 -1.24 12.99
C VAL A 68 -18.98 -2.32 11.89
N CYS A 69 -17.95 -2.41 11.06
CA CYS A 69 -17.89 -3.44 10.02
C CYS A 69 -17.46 -4.80 10.58
N SER A 70 -17.75 -5.88 9.85
CA SER A 70 -17.47 -7.25 10.28
C SER A 70 -15.99 -7.59 10.47
N LEU A 71 -15.06 -6.77 9.99
CA LEU A 71 -13.61 -6.99 10.14
C LEU A 71 -13.14 -6.88 11.59
N HIS A 72 -13.89 -6.19 12.44
CA HIS A 72 -13.51 -5.97 13.83
C HIS A 72 -13.94 -7.08 14.78
N PHE A 73 -14.67 -8.07 14.27
CA PHE A 73 -15.14 -9.23 15.03
C PHE A 73 -14.45 -10.49 14.49
N PRO A 74 -14.04 -11.41 15.38
CA PRO A 74 -13.50 -12.67 14.94
C PRO A 74 -14.59 -13.54 14.29
N SER A 75 -14.19 -14.38 13.33
CA SER A 75 -15.10 -15.08 12.41
C SER A 75 -16.02 -16.09 13.12
N ASP A 76 -15.60 -16.58 14.29
CA ASP A 76 -16.35 -17.46 15.20
C ASP A 76 -17.53 -16.75 15.89
N GLN A 77 -17.53 -15.42 15.91
CA GLN A 77 -18.57 -14.59 16.54
C GLN A 77 -19.74 -14.26 15.60
N PHE A 78 -19.84 -14.92 14.44
CA PHE A 78 -20.96 -14.75 13.50
C PHE A 78 -21.89 -15.96 13.50
N HIS A 79 -23.19 -15.71 13.31
CA HIS A 79 -24.13 -16.76 12.96
C HIS A 79 -23.91 -17.22 11.52
N GLN A 80 -24.01 -18.53 11.30
CA GLN A 80 -24.09 -19.07 9.95
C GLN A 80 -25.36 -18.56 9.27
N PRO A 81 -25.28 -18.03 8.04
CA PRO A 81 -26.43 -17.50 7.34
C PRO A 81 -27.42 -18.63 7.04
N LYS A 82 -28.68 -18.46 7.47
CA LYS A 82 -29.76 -19.46 7.25
C LYS A 82 -30.18 -19.59 5.77
N THR A 83 -29.73 -18.69 4.91
CA THR A 83 -30.04 -18.65 3.47
C THR A 83 -28.79 -18.30 2.64
N PRO A 84 -28.65 -18.81 1.40
CA PRO A 84 -27.60 -18.38 0.48
C PRO A 84 -27.72 -16.87 0.21
N GLY A 85 -26.70 -16.09 0.58
CA GLY A 85 -26.72 -14.62 0.47
C GLY A 85 -27.33 -13.88 1.66
N GLY A 86 -27.71 -14.59 2.74
CA GLY A 86 -28.18 -13.97 3.98
C GLY A 86 -27.13 -13.05 4.61
N ARG A 87 -27.59 -11.94 5.20
CA ARG A 87 -26.70 -10.98 5.87
C ARG A 87 -26.05 -11.66 7.08
N ARG A 88 -24.72 -11.68 7.13
CA ARG A 88 -23.98 -12.15 8.31
C ARG A 88 -24.35 -11.29 9.52
N MET A 89 -24.73 -11.94 10.61
CA MET A 89 -25.15 -11.31 11.87
C MET A 89 -24.18 -11.73 12.97
N VAL A 90 -23.76 -10.76 13.77
CA VAL A 90 -22.88 -11.00 14.93
C VAL A 90 -23.71 -11.65 16.05
N LYS A 91 -23.13 -12.62 16.76
CA LYS A 91 -23.75 -13.32 17.89
C LYS A 91 -24.09 -12.35 19.03
N THR A 92 -25.15 -12.65 19.78
CA THR A 92 -25.50 -11.91 21.00
C THR A 92 -24.34 -11.96 22.00
N GLY A 93 -23.87 -10.80 22.45
CA GLY A 93 -22.76 -10.68 23.41
C GLY A 93 -21.37 -10.51 22.78
N ALA A 94 -21.22 -10.60 21.47
CA ALA A 94 -19.92 -10.42 20.84
C ALA A 94 -19.41 -8.98 20.92
N VAL A 95 -18.10 -8.84 21.02
CA VAL A 95 -17.39 -7.57 21.13
C VAL A 95 -16.39 -7.41 19.99
N PRO A 96 -16.22 -6.21 19.42
CA PRO A 96 -15.17 -5.97 18.46
C PRO A 96 -13.84 -5.97 19.21
N VAL A 97 -12.89 -6.80 18.78
CA VAL A 97 -11.58 -6.98 19.44
C VAL A 97 -10.42 -6.86 18.47
N LEU A 98 -10.72 -6.85 17.17
CA LEU A 98 -9.73 -6.87 16.09
C LEU A 98 -9.47 -5.43 15.62
N PHE A 99 -8.41 -4.82 16.16
CA PHE A 99 -8.00 -3.45 15.85
C PHE A 99 -6.49 -3.29 15.69
N GLN A 100 -6.08 -2.21 15.02
CA GLN A 100 -4.67 -1.88 14.79
C GLN A 100 -3.85 -1.78 16.09
N TRP A 101 -4.46 -1.31 17.18
CA TRP A 101 -3.80 -1.19 18.49
C TRP A 101 -3.73 -2.50 19.30
N ASN A 102 -4.30 -3.59 18.77
CA ASN A 102 -4.15 -4.95 19.29
C ASN A 102 -3.28 -5.81 18.35
N ASN A 103 -2.38 -5.18 17.57
CA ASN A 103 -1.59 -5.82 16.50
C ASN A 103 -2.43 -6.52 15.41
N PHE A 104 -3.73 -6.26 15.33
CA PHE A 104 -4.56 -6.74 14.24
C PHE A 104 -4.55 -5.74 13.10
N CYS A 105 -3.80 -6.06 12.04
CA CYS A 105 -3.95 -5.41 10.75
C CYS A 105 -5.01 -6.16 9.95
N VAL A 106 -5.95 -5.46 9.32
CA VAL A 106 -6.80 -6.06 8.30
C VAL A 106 -5.88 -6.42 7.15
N GLN A 107 -5.47 -7.69 7.09
CA GLN A 107 -4.75 -8.22 5.94
C GLN A 107 -5.61 -7.94 4.71
N PRO A 108 -5.04 -7.38 3.62
CA PRO A 108 -5.78 -7.24 2.38
C PRO A 108 -6.40 -8.60 2.03
N GLY A 109 -7.73 -8.65 1.87
CA GLY A 109 -8.52 -9.89 1.75
C GLY A 109 -8.26 -10.71 0.48
N ARG A 110 -7.22 -10.34 -0.27
CA ARG A 110 -6.60 -11.13 -1.32
C ARG A 110 -5.11 -10.97 -1.14
N ALA A 111 -4.43 -12.11 -0.98
CA ALA A 111 -3.06 -12.22 -1.41
C ALA A 111 -2.96 -11.57 -2.81
N SER A 112 -2.03 -10.63 -2.97
CA SER A 112 -1.74 -10.01 -4.26
C SER A 112 -1.54 -11.11 -5.31
N VAL A 113 -1.72 -10.81 -6.61
CA VAL A 113 -1.41 -11.77 -7.68
C VAL A 113 0.00 -12.37 -7.48
N TRP A 114 0.90 -11.59 -6.89
CA TRP A 114 2.27 -11.94 -6.54
C TRP A 114 2.41 -12.84 -5.30
N GLU A 115 1.61 -12.64 -4.25
CA GLU A 115 1.55 -13.58 -3.12
C GLU A 115 0.90 -14.92 -3.50
N ARG A 116 0.06 -14.95 -4.55
CA ARG A 116 -0.38 -16.21 -5.18
C ARG A 116 0.68 -16.81 -6.11
N MET A 117 1.50 -15.98 -6.77
CA MET A 117 2.64 -16.43 -7.57
C MET A 117 3.86 -16.86 -6.73
N LYS A 118 3.91 -16.57 -5.43
CA LYS A 118 4.96 -17.09 -4.53
C LYS A 118 5.00 -18.63 -4.42
N ASN A 119 4.03 -19.35 -4.98
CA ASN A 119 4.05 -20.81 -5.05
C ASN A 119 4.46 -21.40 -6.41
N ASP A 120 4.63 -20.60 -7.46
CA ASP A 120 4.95 -21.12 -8.81
C ASP A 120 6.32 -20.70 -9.35
N TYR A 121 7.11 -19.90 -8.62
CA TYR A 121 8.55 -19.78 -8.86
C TYR A 121 9.31 -20.70 -7.90
N CYS A 122 9.67 -21.87 -8.43
CA CYS A 122 10.57 -22.88 -7.88
C CYS A 122 10.08 -23.74 -6.69
N SER A 123 9.29 -24.77 -7.00
CA SER A 123 9.65 -26.12 -6.54
C SER A 123 10.71 -26.70 -7.49
N VAL A 124 11.84 -26.02 -7.63
CA VAL A 124 13.05 -26.65 -8.15
C VAL A 124 13.66 -27.30 -6.92
N PRO A 125 13.84 -28.63 -6.88
CA PRO A 125 14.56 -29.25 -5.77
C PRO A 125 15.88 -28.51 -5.59
N GLU A 126 16.23 -28.15 -4.35
CA GLU A 126 17.52 -27.55 -4.04
C GLU A 126 18.60 -28.32 -4.81
N PRO A 127 19.37 -27.66 -5.70
CA PRO A 127 20.59 -28.27 -6.16
C PRO A 127 21.49 -28.34 -4.92
N ALA A 128 21.57 -29.53 -4.34
CA ALA A 128 22.59 -29.85 -3.36
C ALA A 128 23.95 -29.48 -3.98
N GLY A 129 24.51 -28.34 -3.56
CA GLY A 129 25.88 -27.94 -3.92
C GLY A 129 26.06 -26.76 -4.87
N LEU A 130 25.28 -25.67 -4.76
CA LEU A 130 25.69 -24.38 -5.32
C LEU A 130 25.64 -23.27 -4.27
N ASP A 131 26.57 -23.33 -3.32
CA ASP A 131 27.07 -22.15 -2.62
C ASP A 131 27.98 -21.37 -3.60
N MET A 132 27.41 -20.93 -4.72
CA MET A 132 28.05 -19.97 -5.60
C MET A 132 27.80 -18.60 -5.00
N ASP A 133 28.81 -18.12 -4.27
CA ASP A 133 28.86 -16.79 -3.65
C ASP A 133 28.26 -15.75 -4.62
N ILE A 134 27.06 -15.23 -4.33
CA ILE A 134 26.34 -14.26 -5.19
C ILE A 134 27.24 -13.04 -5.49
N ARG A 135 28.22 -12.78 -4.61
CA ARG A 135 29.28 -11.78 -4.75
C ARG A 135 30.21 -12.03 -5.93
N ALA A 136 30.40 -13.28 -6.36
CA ALA A 136 31.28 -13.68 -7.46
C ALA A 136 30.73 -13.32 -8.85
N GLN A 137 29.43 -13.03 -8.97
CA GLN A 137 28.77 -12.64 -10.23
C GLN A 137 28.38 -11.16 -10.28
N LEU A 138 28.95 -10.34 -9.40
CA LEU A 138 28.66 -8.91 -9.35
C LEU A 138 29.17 -8.22 -10.63
N PRO A 139 28.33 -7.44 -11.35
CA PRO A 139 28.77 -6.73 -12.53
C PRO A 139 29.92 -5.76 -12.23
N GLU A 140 30.77 -5.48 -13.21
CA GLU A 140 31.99 -4.67 -13.05
C GLU A 140 31.72 -3.33 -12.37
N ASP A 141 30.62 -2.66 -12.76
CA ASP A 141 30.22 -1.36 -12.23
C ASP A 141 29.89 -1.39 -10.73
N PHE A 142 29.51 -2.55 -10.18
CA PHE A 142 29.14 -2.75 -8.77
C PHE A 142 30.28 -3.29 -7.92
N LYS A 143 31.43 -3.68 -8.49
CA LYS A 143 32.56 -4.25 -7.72
C LYS A 143 33.09 -3.32 -6.62
N GLU A 144 32.95 -2.01 -6.81
CA GLU A 144 33.31 -1.01 -5.79
C GLU A 144 32.31 -0.93 -4.62
N PHE A 145 31.18 -1.62 -4.73
CA PHE A 145 30.10 -1.65 -3.75
C PHE A 145 29.64 -3.10 -3.47
N PRO A 146 30.54 -3.95 -2.95
CA PRO A 146 30.29 -5.40 -2.82
C PRO A 146 29.24 -5.76 -1.76
N ASP A 147 28.90 -4.82 -0.89
CA ASP A 147 27.90 -4.94 0.16
C ASP A 147 26.48 -4.52 -0.30
N ILE A 148 26.32 -3.97 -1.51
CA ILE A 148 24.99 -3.56 -2.01
C ILE A 148 24.15 -4.79 -2.32
N GLN A 149 22.99 -4.84 -1.68
CA GLN A 149 21.97 -5.86 -1.96
C GLN A 149 20.83 -5.33 -2.82
N VAL A 150 20.49 -4.05 -2.68
CA VAL A 150 19.36 -3.46 -3.39
C VAL A 150 19.58 -2.00 -3.70
N ILE A 151 19.22 -1.61 -4.92
CA ILE A 151 19.14 -0.24 -5.41
C ILE A 151 17.67 0.10 -5.52
N VAL A 152 17.28 1.17 -4.86
CA VAL A 152 15.87 1.50 -4.67
C VAL A 152 15.57 2.84 -5.32
N ASP A 153 14.42 2.89 -5.99
CA ASP A 153 13.87 4.13 -6.50
C ASP A 153 12.34 4.19 -6.42
N CYS A 154 11.83 5.40 -6.29
CA CYS A 154 10.40 5.66 -6.22
C CYS A 154 9.80 5.79 -7.62
N THR A 155 8.64 5.19 -7.79
CA THR A 155 7.87 5.27 -9.02
C THR A 155 6.52 5.94 -8.77
N GLU A 156 6.23 7.02 -9.49
CA GLU A 156 4.90 7.63 -9.54
C GLU A 156 4.11 7.18 -10.77
N LEU A 157 2.87 6.75 -10.54
CA LEU A 157 1.89 6.34 -11.55
C LEU A 157 0.69 7.30 -11.52
N LYS A 158 0.22 7.74 -12.69
CA LYS A 158 -0.94 8.65 -12.77
C LYS A 158 -2.22 7.89 -12.41
N CYS A 159 -3.07 8.49 -11.59
CA CYS A 159 -4.38 7.95 -11.25
C CYS A 159 -5.48 8.99 -11.43
N GLN A 160 -6.72 8.53 -11.58
CA GLN A 160 -7.86 9.41 -11.73
C GLN A 160 -7.98 10.34 -10.51
N THR A 161 -8.26 11.62 -10.78
CA THR A 161 -8.46 12.63 -9.74
C THR A 161 -9.70 12.30 -8.90
N PRO A 162 -9.56 12.16 -7.58
CA PRO A 162 -10.70 11.90 -6.71
C PRO A 162 -11.61 13.12 -6.64
N ALA A 163 -12.92 12.88 -6.49
CA ALA A 163 -13.91 13.96 -6.36
C ALA A 163 -13.82 14.71 -5.02
N SER A 164 -13.12 14.14 -4.02
CA SER A 164 -12.90 14.78 -2.73
C SER A 164 -11.67 15.70 -2.81
N PRO A 165 -11.79 17.00 -2.48
CA PRO A 165 -10.66 17.92 -2.47
C PRO A 165 -9.54 17.52 -1.50
N LEU A 166 -9.91 16.89 -0.38
CA LEU A 166 -8.94 16.39 0.61
C LEU A 166 -8.09 15.26 0.02
N LEU A 167 -8.73 14.24 -0.55
CA LEU A 167 -8.02 13.15 -1.23
C LEU A 167 -7.24 13.66 -2.44
N GLN A 168 -7.74 14.68 -3.13
CA GLN A 168 -7.01 15.31 -4.23
C GLN A 168 -5.72 15.92 -3.73
N SER A 169 -5.73 16.67 -2.62
CA SER A 169 -4.51 17.23 -2.04
C SER A 169 -3.50 16.18 -1.60
N GLU A 170 -3.96 15.02 -1.12
CA GLU A 170 -3.09 13.92 -0.67
C GLU A 170 -2.51 13.13 -1.86
N MET A 171 -3.24 13.02 -2.95
CA MET A 171 -2.80 12.27 -4.14
C MET A 171 -2.02 13.15 -5.12
N PHE A 172 -2.13 14.46 -5.02
CA PHE A 172 -1.55 15.38 -5.99
C PHE A 172 -0.02 15.45 -5.86
N SER A 173 0.65 14.95 -6.89
CA SER A 173 2.09 15.17 -7.06
C SER A 173 2.28 16.53 -7.74
N LYS A 174 2.88 17.47 -7.01
CA LYS A 174 3.31 18.76 -7.58
C LYS A 174 4.27 18.57 -8.74
N TYR A 175 5.14 17.56 -8.64
CA TYR A 175 6.14 17.23 -9.66
C TYR A 175 5.49 16.76 -10.97
N LYS A 176 4.42 15.97 -10.90
CA LYS A 176 3.70 15.47 -12.08
C LYS A 176 2.49 16.32 -12.50
N SER A 177 2.14 17.34 -11.72
CA SER A 177 0.94 18.16 -11.88
C SER A 177 -0.33 17.32 -12.09
N HIS A 178 -0.44 16.19 -11.37
CA HIS A 178 -1.55 15.26 -11.49
C HIS A 178 -1.74 14.46 -10.20
N CYS A 179 -2.93 13.89 -10.01
CA CYS A 179 -3.11 12.88 -8.97
C CYS A 179 -2.31 11.63 -9.34
N THR A 180 -1.50 11.16 -8.41
CA THR A 180 -0.60 10.04 -8.61
C THR A 180 -0.66 9.10 -7.41
N MET A 181 -0.27 7.87 -7.65
CA MET A 181 0.11 6.93 -6.62
C MET A 181 1.60 6.68 -6.69
N LYS A 182 2.21 6.48 -5.53
CA LYS A 182 3.66 6.30 -5.40
C LYS A 182 3.98 4.91 -4.86
N GLY A 183 4.93 4.24 -5.49
CA GLY A 183 5.43 2.93 -5.07
C GLY A 183 6.95 2.92 -5.03
N LEU A 184 7.50 1.90 -4.39
CA LEU A 184 8.93 1.67 -4.25
C LEU A 184 9.31 0.45 -5.08
N ILE A 185 10.36 0.57 -5.90
CA ILE A 185 10.92 -0.55 -6.66
C ILE A 185 12.38 -0.73 -6.23
N GLY A 186 12.73 -1.96 -5.89
CA GLY A 186 14.09 -2.39 -5.56
C GLY A 186 14.62 -3.35 -6.62
N MET A 187 15.86 -3.10 -7.04
CA MET A 187 16.58 -3.88 -8.02
C MET A 187 17.89 -4.41 -7.41
N ALA A 188 18.21 -5.68 -7.62
CA ALA A 188 19.52 -6.24 -7.27
C ALA A 188 20.62 -5.71 -8.21
N PRO A 189 21.90 -5.73 -7.80
CA PRO A 189 23.03 -5.29 -8.63
C PRO A 189 23.11 -5.96 -10.01
N HIS A 190 22.67 -7.21 -10.12
CA HIS A 190 22.62 -7.95 -11.38
C HIS A 190 21.40 -7.60 -12.27
N GLY A 191 20.61 -6.59 -11.91
CA GLY A 191 19.55 -6.02 -12.74
C GLY A 191 18.16 -6.62 -12.57
N ALA A 192 17.97 -7.63 -11.73
CA ALA A 192 16.64 -8.18 -11.47
C ALA A 192 15.85 -7.30 -10.51
N VAL A 193 14.55 -7.15 -10.75
CA VAL A 193 13.62 -6.54 -9.77
C VAL A 193 13.41 -7.55 -8.64
N THR A 194 13.86 -7.19 -7.44
CA THR A 194 13.78 -8.05 -6.24
C THR A 194 12.74 -7.57 -5.24
N PHE A 195 12.27 -6.33 -5.38
CA PHE A 195 11.29 -5.75 -4.48
C PHE A 195 10.33 -4.80 -5.20
N VAL A 196 9.04 -4.89 -4.88
CA VAL A 196 8.01 -3.94 -5.31
C VAL A 196 7.06 -3.73 -4.13
N SER A 197 6.85 -2.49 -3.71
CA SER A 197 5.88 -2.17 -2.65
C SER A 197 4.46 -2.04 -3.20
N SER A 198 3.48 -2.07 -2.30
CA SER A 198 2.15 -1.51 -2.58
C SER A 198 2.25 -0.03 -2.98
N LEU A 199 1.23 0.49 -3.65
CA LEU A 199 1.11 1.89 -4.00
C LEU A 199 0.40 2.68 -2.88
N TYR A 200 0.91 3.88 -2.64
CA TYR A 200 0.45 4.84 -1.64
C TYR A 200 0.09 6.17 -2.29
N GLU A 201 -0.38 7.11 -1.49
CA GLU A 201 -0.74 8.45 -1.92
C GLU A 201 0.45 9.19 -2.55
N GLY A 202 0.24 9.89 -3.66
CA GLY A 202 1.31 10.58 -4.39
C GLY A 202 2.12 11.59 -3.57
N SER A 203 1.53 12.18 -2.52
CA SER A 203 2.22 13.13 -1.64
C SER A 203 3.09 12.48 -0.56
N ILE A 204 3.09 11.14 -0.43
CA ILE A 204 3.91 10.44 0.56
C ILE A 204 5.41 10.74 0.34
N SER A 205 6.12 11.02 1.44
CA SER A 205 7.56 11.24 1.38
C SER A 205 8.29 9.92 1.10
N ASP A 206 9.44 10.01 0.43
CA ASP A 206 10.27 8.84 0.11
C ASP A 206 10.67 8.06 1.37
N LYS A 207 10.99 8.78 2.46
CA LYS A 207 11.29 8.20 3.77
C LYS A 207 10.12 7.41 4.33
N GLU A 208 8.92 7.99 4.36
CA GLU A 208 7.74 7.32 4.90
C GLU A 208 7.34 6.11 4.05
N LEU A 209 7.41 6.24 2.73
CA LEU A 209 7.15 5.14 1.79
C LEU A 209 8.13 4.00 2.01
N PHE A 210 9.43 4.28 2.16
CA PHE A 210 10.43 3.28 2.45
C PHE A 210 10.10 2.49 3.73
N MET A 211 9.76 3.19 4.81
CA MET A 211 9.40 2.54 6.09
C MET A 211 8.12 1.72 5.99
N ARG A 212 7.08 2.24 5.32
CA ARG A 212 5.80 1.53 5.15
C ARG A 212 5.86 0.36 4.20
N SER A 213 6.80 0.37 3.24
CA SER A 213 6.97 -0.71 2.27
C SER A 213 7.35 -2.05 2.91
N GLY A 214 7.93 -2.01 4.13
CA GLY A 214 8.45 -3.20 4.81
C GLY A 214 9.86 -3.59 4.38
N LEU A 215 10.46 -2.91 3.39
CA LEU A 215 11.83 -3.19 2.93
C LEU A 215 12.85 -3.05 4.07
N ALA A 216 12.67 -2.06 4.96
CA ALA A 216 13.54 -1.84 6.11
C ALA A 216 13.69 -3.10 7.00
N ASN A 217 12.66 -3.94 7.09
CA ASN A 217 12.66 -5.14 7.93
C ASN A 217 13.45 -6.30 7.30
N LEU A 218 13.75 -6.21 6.01
CA LEU A 218 14.51 -7.22 5.27
C LEU A 218 16.02 -6.94 5.27
N LEU A 219 16.44 -5.76 5.75
CA LEU A 219 17.82 -5.30 5.71
C LEU A 219 18.53 -5.60 7.03
N THR A 220 19.66 -6.27 6.94
CA THR A 220 20.54 -6.59 8.08
C THR A 220 21.72 -5.62 8.15
N GLU A 221 22.45 -5.63 9.26
CA GLU A 221 23.54 -4.67 9.56
C GLU A 221 24.75 -4.82 8.63
N ASP A 222 24.95 -6.01 8.05
CA ASP A 222 26.02 -6.35 7.10
C ASP A 222 25.68 -6.01 5.64
N MET A 223 24.45 -5.55 5.38
CA MET A 223 24.01 -5.18 4.04
C MET A 223 24.19 -3.68 3.77
N ALA A 224 24.20 -3.33 2.49
CA ALA A 224 24.07 -1.96 2.04
C ALA A 224 22.92 -1.79 1.04
N ILE A 225 22.32 -0.60 1.06
CA ILE A 225 21.31 -0.18 0.11
C ILE A 225 21.75 1.08 -0.61
N MET A 226 21.34 1.22 -1.87
CA MET A 226 21.56 2.45 -2.63
C MET A 226 20.22 3.14 -2.91
N VAL A 227 20.14 4.44 -2.60
CA VAL A 227 18.89 5.21 -2.70
C VAL A 227 19.13 6.58 -3.33
N ASP A 228 18.07 7.21 -3.83
CA ASP A 228 18.16 8.61 -4.26
C ASP A 228 18.46 9.53 -3.08
N LYS A 229 19.01 10.70 -3.39
CA LYS A 229 19.28 11.78 -2.44
C LYS A 229 18.05 12.22 -1.62
N GLY A 230 16.82 12.01 -2.14
CA GLY A 230 15.58 12.31 -1.44
C GLY A 230 15.27 11.40 -0.25
N PHE A 231 15.95 10.25 -0.13
CA PHE A 231 15.69 9.26 0.90
C PHE A 231 16.51 9.53 2.17
N LEU A 232 15.93 10.29 3.10
CA LEU A 232 16.49 10.55 4.44
C LEU A 232 16.30 9.36 5.40
N ILE A 233 16.86 8.21 5.04
CA ILE A 233 16.66 6.93 5.76
C ILE A 233 17.88 6.46 6.54
N SER A 234 19.02 7.15 6.44
CA SER A 234 20.29 6.76 7.10
C SER A 234 20.17 6.63 8.63
N GLU A 235 19.25 7.38 9.25
CA GLU A 235 18.99 7.32 10.70
C GLU A 235 17.91 6.27 11.07
N CYS A 236 17.26 5.67 10.08
CA CYS A 236 16.10 4.79 10.27
C CYS A 236 16.40 3.32 9.93
N VAL A 237 17.54 3.06 9.30
CA VAL A 237 18.00 1.71 8.98
C VAL A 237 19.34 1.46 9.65
N LYS A 238 19.58 0.20 10.02
CA LYS A 238 20.86 -0.20 10.63
C LYS A 238 21.91 -0.58 9.59
N CYS A 239 21.49 -0.81 8.34
CA CYS A 239 22.35 -1.15 7.23
C CYS A 239 23.06 0.09 6.68
N LYS A 240 24.11 -0.11 5.88
CA LYS A 240 24.81 0.99 5.22
C LYS A 240 23.94 1.60 4.11
N VAL A 241 23.94 2.91 3.98
CA VAL A 241 23.17 3.63 2.95
C VAL A 241 24.11 4.38 2.01
N TYR A 242 24.11 4.00 0.74
CA TYR A 242 24.74 4.76 -0.33
C TYR A 242 23.73 5.73 -0.94
N SER A 243 23.99 7.03 -0.79
CA SER A 243 23.20 8.09 -1.40
C SER A 243 24.12 9.19 -1.94
N PRO A 244 23.76 9.88 -3.03
CA PRO A 244 24.50 11.05 -3.48
C PRO A 244 24.57 12.12 -2.38
N PRO A 245 25.72 12.76 -2.13
CA PRO A 245 25.85 13.76 -1.09
C PRO A 245 24.95 14.98 -1.33
N PHE A 246 24.53 15.61 -0.23
CA PHE A 246 23.89 16.92 -0.30
C PHE A 246 24.87 17.97 -0.79
N LEU A 247 24.51 18.68 -1.85
CA LEU A 247 25.18 19.92 -2.26
C LEU A 247 24.91 20.94 -1.16
N SER A 248 25.76 20.97 -0.14
CA SER A 248 25.84 22.11 0.78
C SER A 248 26.26 23.33 -0.04
N LYS A 249 25.88 24.55 0.37
CA LYS A 249 26.21 25.81 -0.32
C LYS A 249 27.72 26.10 -0.48
N LYS A 250 28.61 25.16 -0.16
CA LYS A 250 30.06 25.23 -0.43
C LYS A 250 30.33 24.95 -1.91
N ARG A 251 30.96 25.93 -2.57
CA ARG A 251 31.17 26.00 -4.02
C ARG A 251 32.09 24.91 -4.63
N LEU A 252 32.78 24.09 -3.83
CA LEU A 252 33.74 23.10 -4.33
C LEU A 252 33.65 21.80 -3.50
N MET A 253 33.33 20.69 -4.18
CA MET A 253 33.46 19.33 -3.65
C MET A 253 34.88 18.82 -3.92
N PRO A 254 35.55 18.14 -2.97
CA PRO A 254 36.82 17.46 -3.24
C PRO A 254 36.69 16.46 -4.39
N ALA A 255 37.70 16.35 -5.26
CA ALA A 255 37.65 15.53 -6.48
C ALA A 255 37.25 14.06 -6.22
N GLN A 256 37.68 13.49 -5.09
CA GLN A 256 37.36 12.12 -4.69
C GLN A 256 35.87 11.93 -4.37
N ASN A 257 35.24 12.92 -3.72
CA ASN A 257 33.80 12.92 -3.45
C ASN A 257 32.97 13.12 -4.73
N VAL A 258 33.49 13.89 -5.69
CA VAL A 258 32.86 14.07 -7.00
C VAL A 258 32.84 12.75 -7.77
N LEU A 259 33.96 12.02 -7.80
CA LEU A 259 34.04 10.72 -8.46
C LEU A 259 33.10 9.70 -7.84
N GLN A 260 33.06 9.58 -6.51
CA GLN A 260 32.15 8.67 -5.82
C GLN A 260 30.67 9.03 -6.08
N THR A 261 30.34 10.32 -6.09
CA THR A 261 28.99 10.81 -6.43
C THR A 261 28.61 10.46 -7.86
N GLN A 262 29.52 10.66 -8.81
CA GLN A 262 29.31 10.29 -10.21
C GLN A 262 29.09 8.78 -10.37
N LYS A 263 29.82 7.94 -9.62
CA LYS A 263 29.62 6.48 -9.62
C LYS A 263 28.24 6.10 -9.08
N ILE A 264 27.85 6.61 -7.91
CA ILE A 264 26.50 6.36 -7.35
C ILE A 264 25.40 6.82 -8.32
N ALA A 265 25.56 8.01 -8.92
CA ALA A 265 24.60 8.53 -9.89
C ALA A 265 24.52 7.66 -11.16
N ARG A 266 25.64 7.13 -11.66
CA ARG A 266 25.66 6.19 -12.80
C ARG A 266 24.94 4.89 -12.46
N LEU A 267 25.21 4.31 -11.29
CA LEU A 267 24.59 3.05 -10.87
C LEU A 267 23.07 3.19 -10.68
N ARG A 268 22.63 4.34 -10.18
CA ARG A 268 21.22 4.73 -10.07
C ARG A 268 20.46 4.72 -11.39
N VAL A 269 21.12 4.99 -12.53
CA VAL A 269 20.47 4.96 -13.85
C VAL A 269 19.91 3.57 -14.17
N HIS A 270 20.49 2.49 -13.64
CA HIS A 270 19.98 1.14 -13.91
C HIS A 270 18.57 0.92 -13.32
N VAL A 271 18.33 1.31 -12.06
CA VAL A 271 16.99 1.17 -11.47
C VAL A 271 16.00 2.10 -12.17
N GLU A 272 16.41 3.29 -12.56
CA GLU A 272 15.57 4.23 -13.31
C GLU A 272 15.17 3.68 -14.68
N GLN A 273 16.10 3.01 -15.39
CA GLN A 273 15.81 2.35 -16.66
C GLN A 273 14.88 1.15 -16.49
N VAL A 274 15.02 0.37 -15.42
CA VAL A 274 14.11 -0.73 -15.10
C VAL A 274 12.71 -0.19 -14.80
N ILE A 275 12.59 0.84 -13.97
CA ILE A 275 11.31 1.52 -13.71
C ILE A 275 10.70 2.07 -14.99
N ARG A 276 11.51 2.67 -15.87
CA ARG A 276 11.05 3.14 -17.17
C ARG A 276 10.45 2.00 -17.98
N ARG A 277 11.13 0.85 -18.10
CA ARG A 277 10.59 -0.33 -18.79
C ARG A 277 9.29 -0.84 -18.16
N VAL A 278 9.20 -0.82 -16.82
CA VAL A 278 7.97 -1.16 -16.11
C VAL A 278 6.83 -0.22 -16.52
N LYS A 279 7.08 1.09 -16.64
CA LYS A 279 6.08 2.10 -17.04
C LYS A 279 5.71 2.05 -18.52
N GLU A 280 6.66 1.75 -19.40
CA GLU A 280 6.45 1.63 -20.85
C GLU A 280 5.61 0.40 -21.21
N ASN A 281 5.39 -0.53 -20.28
CA ASN A 281 4.37 -1.54 -20.46
C ASN A 281 2.99 -0.87 -20.55
N LYS A 282 2.22 -1.22 -21.60
CA LYS A 282 0.89 -0.67 -21.93
C LYS A 282 -0.14 -0.70 -20.79
N LEU A 283 0.15 -1.40 -19.69
CA LEU A 283 -0.66 -1.46 -18.47
C LEU A 283 -0.63 -0.16 -17.66
N PHE A 284 0.48 0.59 -17.66
CA PHE A 284 0.67 1.78 -16.82
C PHE A 284 0.81 3.09 -17.60
N ASP A 285 0.63 3.01 -18.92
CA ASP A 285 0.73 4.14 -19.84
C ASP A 285 -0.49 5.07 -19.75
N SER A 286 -1.61 4.56 -19.21
CA SER A 286 -2.87 5.30 -19.04
C SER A 286 -3.16 5.65 -17.59
N VAL A 287 -4.04 6.64 -17.38
CA VAL A 287 -4.47 7.06 -16.04
C VAL A 287 -5.22 5.93 -15.37
N ILE A 288 -4.71 5.45 -14.24
CA ILE A 288 -5.29 4.34 -13.48
C ILE A 288 -6.65 4.77 -12.88
N PRO A 289 -7.76 4.10 -13.22
CA PRO A 289 -9.05 4.37 -12.59
C PRO A 289 -9.04 4.05 -11.09
N LEU A 290 -9.66 4.90 -10.27
CA LEU A 290 -9.73 4.69 -8.82
C LEU A 290 -10.47 3.39 -8.43
N SER A 291 -11.30 2.87 -9.32
CA SER A 291 -12.03 1.61 -9.13
C SER A 291 -11.14 0.37 -9.11
N ILE A 292 -9.95 0.42 -9.72
CA ILE A 292 -9.03 -0.74 -9.83
C ILE A 292 -7.80 -0.62 -8.91
N VAL A 293 -7.68 0.48 -8.16
CA VAL A 293 -6.54 0.74 -7.25
C VAL A 293 -6.34 -0.40 -6.25
N GLY A 294 -7.43 -0.95 -5.70
CA GLY A 294 -7.37 -2.10 -4.78
C GLY A 294 -6.97 -3.44 -5.42
N THR A 295 -6.85 -3.50 -6.76
CA THR A 295 -6.40 -4.69 -7.51
C THR A 295 -4.94 -4.55 -7.95
N ILE A 296 -4.43 -3.31 -8.03
CA ILE A 296 -3.03 -3.01 -8.38
C ILE A 296 -2.11 -3.14 -7.16
N ASN A 297 -2.67 -2.95 -5.96
CA ASN A 297 -2.00 -3.19 -4.68
C ASN A 297 -1.99 -4.66 -4.26
#